data_AF-A0A7V0UED8-F1
#
_entry.id   AF-A0A7V0UED8-F1
#
_cell.length_a   1.000
_cell.length_b   1.000
_cell.length_c   1.000
_cell.angle_alpha   90.00
_cell.angle_beta   90.00
_cell.angle_gamma   90.00
#
_symmetry.space_group_name_H-M   'P 1'
#
loop_
_entity.id
_entity.type
_entity.pdbx_description
1 polymer ?
#
loop_
_entity_poly.entity_id
_entity_poly.type
_entity_poly.pdbx_seq_one_letter_code
_entity_poly.pdbx_strand_id
1 'polypeptide(L)'
;MSKNHIGKTDEIREYVLRTRLEPARRRGQTTVRVVAGEVHRDLALRNRVPMVCNALRSKELLSAAGARIVGEEGPQSGQSTTVAITYELLPQKGEGVPRKDARIDTFQKLRGVAKEVFKSLGGGEQFIRKERERFFNEKHK
;
A
#
# COMPACT_ATOMS: atom_id res chain seq x y z
N MET A 1 -12.39 8.08 30.67
CA MET A 1 -11.62 8.27 29.42
C MET A 1 -10.14 8.16 29.76
N SER A 2 -9.58 6.95 29.73
CA SER A 2 -8.15 6.75 30.01
C SER A 2 -7.33 7.29 28.86
N LYS A 3 -6.58 8.37 29.13
CA LYS A 3 -5.47 8.79 28.28
C LYS A 3 -4.42 7.68 28.38
N ASN A 4 -4.46 6.70 27.49
CA ASN A 4 -3.34 5.78 27.31
C ASN A 4 -2.13 6.64 26.99
N HIS A 5 -1.19 6.73 27.92
CA HIS A 5 0.06 7.42 27.71
C HIS A 5 0.84 6.58 26.69
N ILE A 6 0.67 6.90 25.41
CA ILE A 6 1.47 6.33 24.31
C ILE A 6 2.92 6.66 24.65
N GLY A 7 3.68 5.64 25.01
CA GLY A 7 5.10 5.79 25.29
C GLY A 7 5.81 6.26 24.03
N LYS A 8 6.86 7.07 24.17
CA LYS A 8 7.69 7.51 23.03
C LYS A 8 8.23 6.37 22.18
N THR A 9 8.44 5.19 22.79
CA THR A 9 8.79 3.96 22.07
C THR A 9 7.69 3.53 21.11
N ASP A 10 6.43 3.66 21.51
CA ASP A 10 5.27 3.26 20.71
C ASP A 10 5.04 4.23 19.54
N GLU A 11 5.23 5.53 19.77
CA GLU A 11 5.25 6.56 18.72
C GLU A 11 6.32 6.26 17.65
N ILE A 12 7.52 5.83 18.07
CA ILE A 12 8.58 5.41 17.13
C ILE A 12 8.13 4.21 16.31
N ARG A 13 7.47 3.21 16.92
CA ARG A 13 6.99 2.02 16.21
C ARG A 13 5.93 2.39 15.18
N GLU A 14 4.92 3.18 15.59
CA GLU A 14 3.84 3.60 14.70
C GLU A 14 4.39 4.39 13.51
N TYR A 15 5.32 5.31 13.76
CA TYR A 15 5.96 6.09 12.70
C TYR A 15 6.70 5.20 11.69
N VAL A 16 7.50 4.24 12.16
CA VAL A 16 8.25 3.32 11.29
C VAL A 16 7.32 2.42 10.48
N LEU A 17 6.25 1.92 11.11
CA LEU A 17 5.22 1.14 10.44
C LEU A 17 4.59 1.92 9.29
N ARG A 18 4.04 3.10 9.58
CA ARG A 18 3.25 3.89 8.61
C ARG A 18 4.10 4.49 7.51
N THR A 19 5.32 4.93 7.83
CA THR A 19 6.16 5.69 6.89
C THR A 19 7.11 4.79 6.10
N ARG A 20 7.58 3.67 6.66
CA ARG A 20 8.61 2.83 6.02
C ARG A 20 8.08 1.45 5.63
N LEU A 21 7.48 0.72 6.57
CA LEU A 21 7.11 -0.69 6.35
C LEU A 21 5.83 -0.85 5.52
N GLU A 22 4.77 -0.10 5.82
CA GLU A 22 3.52 -0.15 5.06
C GLU A 22 3.69 0.30 3.60
N PRO A 23 4.38 1.40 3.27
CA PRO A 23 4.53 1.80 1.87
C PRO A 23 5.37 0.81 1.07
N ALA A 24 6.41 0.23 1.69
CA ALA A 24 7.20 -0.83 1.08
C ALA A 24 6.35 -2.07 0.80
N ARG A 25 5.48 -2.44 1.74
CA ARG A 25 4.52 -3.54 1.57
C ARG A 25 3.52 -3.26 0.45
N ARG A 26 2.95 -2.06 0.37
CA ARG A 26 2.06 -1.63 -0.74
C ARG A 26 2.77 -1.68 -2.09
N ARG A 27 4.08 -1.40 -2.12
CA ARG A 27 4.91 -1.50 -3.33
C ARG A 27 5.21 -2.94 -3.73
N GLY A 28 5.02 -3.92 -2.82
CA GLY A 28 5.37 -5.32 -3.03
C GLY A 28 6.86 -5.61 -2.82
N GLN A 29 7.55 -4.79 -2.03
CA GLN A 29 8.94 -5.04 -1.67
C GLN A 29 9.02 -6.17 -0.64
N THR A 30 9.96 -7.08 -0.82
CA THR A 30 10.23 -8.17 0.15
C THR A 30 11.14 -7.70 1.28
N THR A 31 11.98 -6.70 1.02
CA THR A 31 13.04 -6.27 1.94
C THR A 31 13.02 -4.76 2.11
N VAL A 32 13.17 -4.27 3.33
CA VAL A 32 13.15 -2.85 3.70
C VAL A 32 14.31 -2.55 4.62
N ARG A 33 15.13 -1.55 4.26
CA ARG A 33 16.22 -1.06 5.10
C ARG A 33 15.78 0.22 5.81
N VAL A 34 15.91 0.26 7.14
CA VAL A 34 15.58 1.42 7.96
C VAL A 34 16.80 1.83 8.78
N VAL A 35 17.18 3.10 8.68
CA VAL A 35 18.32 3.66 9.41
C VAL A 35 17.83 4.38 10.66
N ALA A 36 18.38 4.05 11.83
CA ALA A 36 17.99 4.62 13.12
C ALA A 36 18.17 6.15 13.16
N GLY A 37 19.20 6.68 12.52
CA GLY A 37 19.44 8.11 12.40
C GLY A 37 18.39 8.86 11.60
N GLU A 38 17.80 8.24 10.58
CA GLU A 38 16.70 8.85 9.81
C GLU A 38 15.45 8.94 10.69
N VAL A 39 15.07 7.84 11.34
CA VAL A 39 13.92 7.80 12.26
C VAL A 39 14.09 8.80 13.41
N HIS A 40 15.29 8.90 13.97
CA HIS A 40 15.60 9.85 15.04
C HIS A 40 15.48 11.31 14.58
N ARG A 41 15.95 11.63 13.36
CA ARG A 41 15.83 12.99 12.79
C ARG A 41 14.38 13.33 12.47
N ASP A 42 13.66 12.40 11.86
CA ASP A 42 12.27 12.60 11.43
C ASP A 42 11.34 12.88 12.63
N LEU A 43 11.55 12.19 13.75
CA LEU A 43 10.79 12.39 15.00
C LEU A 43 11.34 13.50 15.90
N ALA A 44 12.37 14.24 15.44
CA ALA A 44 13.05 15.31 16.19
C ALA A 44 13.39 14.93 17.65
N LEU A 45 13.74 13.67 17.88
CA LEU A 45 14.07 13.17 19.21
C LEU A 45 15.40 13.77 19.67
N ARG A 46 15.53 14.09 20.95
CA ARG A 46 16.76 14.62 21.54
C ARG A 46 17.41 13.56 22.43
N ASN A 47 18.65 13.18 22.12
CA ASN A 47 19.48 12.23 22.88
C ASN A 47 18.81 10.87 23.16
N ARG A 48 18.02 10.34 22.21
CA ARG A 48 17.25 9.10 22.38
C ARG A 48 17.51 8.05 21.30
N VAL A 49 18.69 8.08 20.68
CA VAL A 49 19.10 7.08 19.69
C VAL A 49 19.01 5.63 20.20
N PRO A 50 19.45 5.30 21.45
CA PRO A 50 19.28 3.95 21.98
C PRO A 50 17.82 3.49 22.06
N MET A 51 16.90 4.41 22.36
CA MET A 51 15.46 4.13 22.41
C MET A 51 14.91 3.78 21.03
N VAL A 52 15.37 4.47 19.99
CA VAL A 52 15.02 4.17 18.59
C VAL A 52 15.55 2.79 18.21
N CYS A 53 16.82 2.48 18.48
CA CYS A 53 17.40 1.16 18.20
C CYS A 53 16.62 0.04 18.90
N ASN A 54 16.24 0.23 20.17
CA ASN A 54 15.44 -0.74 20.92
C ASN A 54 14.02 -0.89 20.34
N ALA A 55 13.39 0.21 19.94
CA ALA A 55 12.06 0.18 19.30
C ALA A 55 12.10 -0.59 17.96
N LEU A 56 13.14 -0.34 17.16
CA LEU A 56 13.35 -1.02 15.87
C LEU A 56 13.58 -2.53 16.04
N ARG A 57 14.26 -2.95 17.10
CA ARG A 57 14.48 -4.38 17.44
C ARG A 57 13.32 -5.03 18.18
N SER A 58 12.29 -4.26 18.55
CA SER A 58 11.23 -4.77 19.42
C SER A 58 10.37 -5.81 18.71
N LYS A 59 10.01 -6.88 19.43
CA LYS A 59 9.11 -7.92 18.93
C LYS A 59 7.73 -7.37 18.58
N GLU A 60 7.27 -6.36 19.31
CA GLU A 60 5.99 -5.68 19.06
C GLU A 60 5.96 -5.04 17.66
N LEU A 61 7.03 -4.34 17.25
CA LEU A 61 7.16 -3.78 15.91
C LEU A 61 7.15 -4.88 14.83
N LEU A 62 7.95 -5.92 15.03
CA LEU A 62 8.06 -7.04 14.08
C LEU A 62 6.73 -7.76 13.89
N SER A 63 6.02 -8.01 14.99
CA SER A 63 4.71 -8.65 14.96
C SER A 63 3.65 -7.77 14.30
N ALA A 64 3.62 -6.47 14.60
CA ALA A 64 2.68 -5.53 14.00
C ALA A 64 2.92 -5.37 12.49
N ALA A 65 4.20 -5.32 12.07
CA ALA A 65 4.57 -5.24 10.66
C ALA A 65 4.35 -6.56 9.89
N GLY A 66 4.38 -7.70 10.60
CA GLY A 66 4.57 -9.00 9.98
C GLY A 66 5.94 -9.11 9.30
N ALA A 67 7.00 -8.66 9.97
CA ALA A 67 8.35 -8.60 9.42
C ALA A 67 9.35 -9.32 10.32
N ARG A 68 10.50 -9.74 9.76
CA ARG A 68 11.63 -10.26 10.52
C ARG A 68 12.90 -9.51 10.19
N ILE A 69 13.82 -9.40 11.14
CA ILE A 69 15.14 -8.81 10.89
C ILE A 69 16.00 -9.85 10.19
N VAL A 70 16.60 -9.47 9.05
CA VAL A 70 17.50 -10.33 8.26
C VAL A 70 18.93 -9.81 8.22
N GLY A 71 19.15 -8.56 8.59
CA GLY A 71 20.48 -7.97 8.64
C GLY A 71 20.51 -6.71 9.49
N GLU A 72 21.66 -6.46 10.08
CA GLU A 72 21.93 -5.26 10.85
C GLU A 72 23.34 -4.77 10.51
N GLU A 73 23.46 -3.49 10.18
CA GLU A 73 24.71 -2.85 9.82
C GLU A 73 24.93 -1.66 10.76
N GLY A 74 26.12 -1.52 11.32
CA GLY A 74 26.44 -0.38 12.18
C GLY A 74 27.75 -0.57 12.94
N PRO A 75 28.22 0.48 13.64
CA PRO A 75 29.38 0.38 14.52
C PRO A 75 29.11 -0.65 15.63
N GLN A 76 30.17 -1.31 16.11
CA GLN A 76 30.09 -2.38 17.14
C GLN A 76 29.25 -2.03 18.36
N SER A 77 29.09 -0.74 18.66
CA SER A 77 28.26 -0.24 19.77
C SER A 77 26.75 -0.44 19.58
N GLY A 78 26.24 -0.64 18.35
CA GLY A 78 24.81 -0.91 18.08
C GLY A 78 23.81 0.19 18.48
N GLN A 79 24.30 1.34 18.96
CA GLN A 79 23.50 2.44 19.51
C GLN A 79 23.82 3.80 18.87
N SER A 80 24.29 3.78 17.62
CA SER A 80 24.60 5.00 16.87
C SER A 80 23.50 5.33 15.86
N THR A 81 23.48 6.57 15.38
CA THR A 81 22.57 7.03 14.32
C THR A 81 22.84 6.34 12.97
N THR A 82 23.98 5.67 12.82
CA THR A 82 24.36 4.95 11.60
C THR A 82 23.87 3.50 11.58
N VAL A 83 23.19 3.03 12.63
CA VAL A 83 22.64 1.67 12.66
C VAL A 83 21.53 1.53 11.64
N ALA A 84 21.70 0.64 10.68
CA ALA A 84 20.70 0.26 9.69
C ALA A 84 20.22 -1.16 9.97
N ILE A 85 18.90 -1.34 10.03
CA ILE A 85 18.27 -2.64 10.21
C ILE A 85 17.52 -2.97 8.93
N THR A 86 17.80 -4.15 8.40
CA THR A 86 17.15 -4.70 7.21
C THR A 86 16.09 -5.69 7.65
N TYR A 87 14.86 -5.39 7.29
CA TYR A 87 13.69 -6.20 7.53
C TYR A 87 13.30 -6.95 6.27
N GLU A 88 12.89 -8.19 6.42
CA GLU A 88 12.17 -8.94 5.42
C GLU A 88 10.69 -8.98 5.81
N LEU A 89 9.84 -8.49 4.90
CA LEU A 89 8.39 -8.47 5.06
C LEU A 89 7.85 -9.86 4.73
N LEU A 90 7.21 -10.49 5.71
CA LEU A 90 6.63 -11.81 5.53
C LEU A 90 5.30 -11.68 4.76
N PRO A 91 5.02 -12.59 3.82
CA PRO A 91 3.72 -12.66 3.19
C PRO A 91 2.69 -13.02 4.26
N GLN A 92 1.80 -12.08 4.61
CA GLN A 92 0.72 -12.40 5.53
C GLN A 92 -0.24 -13.36 4.82
N LYS A 93 -0.31 -14.58 5.36
CA LYS A 93 -1.20 -15.66 4.96
C LYS A 93 -2.65 -15.25 5.30
N GLY A 94 -3.24 -14.38 4.49
CA GLY A 94 -4.59 -13.85 4.72
C GLY A 94 -4.84 -12.47 4.10
N GLU A 95 -3.79 -11.70 3.84
CA GLU A 95 -3.92 -10.43 3.12
C GLU A 95 -3.43 -10.65 1.70
N GLY A 96 -4.30 -11.30 0.93
CA GLY A 96 -4.18 -11.32 -0.52
C GLY A 96 -4.01 -9.89 -1.00
N VAL A 97 -2.81 -9.59 -1.48
CA VAL A 97 -2.52 -8.39 -2.25
C VAL A 97 -3.65 -8.19 -3.26
N PRO A 98 -4.52 -7.16 -3.19
CA PRO A 98 -5.42 -6.84 -4.29
C PRO A 98 -4.58 -6.07 -5.32
N ARG A 99 -3.59 -6.74 -5.89
CA ARG A 99 -2.80 -6.20 -7.00
C ARG A 99 -2.86 -7.20 -8.13
N LYS A 100 -3.98 -7.12 -8.85
CA LYS A 100 -4.04 -7.13 -10.32
C LYS A 100 -5.37 -6.60 -10.90
N ASP A 101 -6.48 -6.52 -10.15
CA ASP A 101 -7.80 -6.34 -10.79
C ASP A 101 -8.72 -5.18 -10.35
N ALA A 102 -8.29 -4.18 -9.57
CA ALA A 102 -9.22 -3.08 -9.21
C ALA A 102 -9.73 -2.29 -10.44
N ARG A 103 -8.91 -2.19 -11.51
CA ARG A 103 -9.33 -1.57 -12.78
C ARG A 103 -10.18 -2.50 -13.66
N ILE A 104 -9.91 -3.80 -13.62
CA ILE A 104 -10.63 -4.80 -14.44
C ILE A 104 -12.04 -5.05 -13.85
N ASP A 105 -12.18 -5.04 -12.53
CA ASP A 105 -13.46 -5.21 -11.82
C ASP A 105 -14.44 -4.05 -12.07
N THR A 106 -13.92 -2.84 -12.28
CA THR A 106 -14.74 -1.64 -12.52
C THR A 106 -15.42 -1.68 -13.89
N PHE A 107 -14.70 -2.07 -14.95
CA PHE A 107 -15.29 -2.16 -16.30
C PHE A 107 -16.21 -3.38 -16.46
N GLN A 108 -15.95 -4.48 -15.74
CA GLN A 108 -16.85 -5.64 -15.75
C GLN A 108 -18.25 -5.30 -15.20
N LYS A 109 -18.35 -4.39 -14.22
CA LYS A 109 -19.64 -3.90 -13.69
C LYS A 109 -20.46 -3.10 -14.69
N LEU A 110 -19.82 -2.53 -15.72
CA LEU A 110 -20.49 -1.78 -16.80
C LEU A 110 -21.04 -2.70 -17.90
N ARG A 111 -20.71 -4.00 -17.89
CA ARG A 111 -21.14 -4.95 -18.92
C ARG A 111 -22.67 -5.10 -18.87
N GLY A 112 -23.33 -4.71 -19.96
CA GLY A 112 -24.79 -4.82 -20.08
C GLY A 112 -25.56 -3.62 -19.51
N VAL A 113 -24.91 -2.53 -19.12
CA VAL A 113 -25.59 -1.30 -18.64
C VAL A 113 -26.63 -0.75 -19.63
N ALA A 114 -26.40 -0.93 -20.93
CA ALA A 114 -27.31 -0.49 -22.00
C ALA A 114 -28.22 -1.62 -22.55
N LYS A 115 -28.25 -2.80 -21.93
CA LYS A 115 -28.96 -3.97 -22.45
C LYS A 115 -30.46 -3.71 -22.67
N GLU A 116 -31.11 -3.10 -21.69
CA GLU A 116 -32.56 -2.81 -21.75
C GLU A 116 -32.88 -1.72 -22.78
N VAL A 117 -32.02 -0.71 -22.90
CA VAL A 117 -32.14 0.34 -23.93
C VAL A 117 -32.04 -0.27 -25.32
N PHE A 118 -31.01 -1.07 -25.59
CA PHE A 118 -30.87 -1.74 -26.88
C PHE A 118 -31.99 -2.74 -27.15
N LYS A 119 -32.51 -3.43 -26.13
CA LYS A 119 -33.68 -4.30 -26.27
C LYS A 119 -34.92 -3.53 -26.72
N SER A 120 -35.18 -2.34 -26.14
CA SER A 120 -36.31 -1.48 -26.53
C SER A 120 -36.21 -0.95 -27.97
N LEU A 121 -34.99 -0.78 -28.49
CA LEU A 121 -34.72 -0.31 -29.85
C LEU A 121 -34.76 -1.44 -30.92
N GLY A 122 -35.13 -2.66 -30.53
CA GLY A 122 -35.16 -3.83 -31.43
C GLY A 122 -33.83 -4.58 -31.53
N GLY A 123 -32.89 -4.32 -30.62
CA GLY A 123 -31.54 -4.88 -30.60
C GLY A 123 -30.49 -3.93 -31.17
N GLY A 124 -29.27 -4.01 -30.65
CA GLY A 124 -28.17 -3.11 -31.05
C GLY A 124 -27.84 -3.18 -32.54
N GLU A 125 -27.95 -4.35 -33.15
CA GLU A 125 -27.74 -4.53 -34.60
C GLU A 125 -28.82 -3.84 -35.45
N GLN A 126 -30.09 -3.92 -35.03
CA GLN A 126 -31.18 -3.25 -35.75
C GLN A 126 -31.06 -1.74 -35.68
N PHE A 127 -30.64 -1.21 -34.52
CA PHE A 127 -30.36 0.22 -34.36
C PHE A 127 -29.22 0.67 -35.27
N ILE A 128 -28.08 -0.02 -35.26
CA ILE A 128 -26.93 0.32 -36.11
C ILE A 128 -27.28 0.23 -37.60
N ARG A 129 -28.09 -0.75 -38.00
CA ARG A 129 -28.56 -0.89 -39.38
C ARG A 129 -29.41 0.31 -39.83
N LYS A 130 -30.40 0.72 -39.02
CA LYS A 130 -31.24 1.88 -39.30
C LYS A 130 -30.43 3.18 -39.40
N GLU A 131 -29.49 3.39 -38.47
CA GLU A 131 -28.61 4.56 -38.49
C GLU A 131 -27.71 4.59 -39.73
N ARG A 132 -27.18 3.43 -40.16
CA ARG A 132 -26.42 3.32 -41.41
C ARG A 132 -27.27 3.67 -42.63
N GLU A 133 -28.45 3.05 -42.74
CA GLU A 133 -29.39 3.30 -43.85
C GLU A 133 -29.78 4.78 -43.91
N ARG A 134 -30.01 5.41 -42.75
CA ARG A 134 -30.32 6.84 -42.64
C ARG A 134 -29.14 7.73 -43.07
N PHE A 135 -27.92 7.46 -42.58
CA PHE A 135 -26.73 8.25 -42.93
C PHE A 135 -26.43 8.20 -44.43
N PHE A 136 -26.61 7.05 -45.08
CA PHE A 136 -26.42 6.93 -46.52
C PHE A 136 -27.56 7.57 -47.33
N ASN A 137 -28.81 7.52 -46.86
CA ASN A 137 -29.93 8.20 -47.51
C ASN A 137 -29.89 9.74 -47.38
N GLU A 138 -29.39 10.27 -46.26
CA GLU A 138 -29.25 11.72 -46.07
C GLU A 138 -28.14 12.35 -46.94
N LYS A 139 -27.17 11.56 -47.45
CA LYS A 139 -26.13 12.03 -48.38
C LYS A 139 -26.56 12.10 -49.85
N HIS A 140 -27.75 11.60 -50.20
CA HIS A 140 -28.25 11.52 -51.57
C HIS A 140 -29.49 12.40 -51.83
N LYS A 141 -29.70 13.43 -51.02
CA LYS A 141 -30.74 14.44 -51.21
C LYS A 141 -30.12 15.83 -51.27
#